data_AF-A0A6M8UB88-F1
#
_entry.id   AF-A0A6M8UB88-F1
#
_cell.length_a   1.000
_cell.length_b   1.000
_cell.length_c   1.000
_cell.angle_alpha   90.00
_cell.angle_beta   90.00
_cell.angle_gamma   90.00
#
_symmetry.space_group_name_H-M   'P 1'
#
loop_
_entity.id
_entity.type
_entity.pdbx_description
1 polymer ?
#
loop_
_entity_poly.entity_id
_entity_poly.type
_entity_poly.pdbx_seq_one_letter_code
_entity_poly.pdbx_strand_id
1 'polypeptide(L)'
;MIPITPELDLCILGTFNQDFDVITGANTIEEAIEVYVNESTDEDLQLLKKDIEIFLTHDENEIKKEFSERWPNDISPEFAKEFLALFYASINRKETL
;
A
#
# COMPACT_ATOMS: atom_id res chain seq x y z
N MET A 1 -13.67 6.75 10.84
CA MET A 1 -13.27 7.24 9.52
C MET A 1 -11.78 7.45 9.59
N ILE A 2 -11.05 6.72 8.76
CA ILE A 2 -9.60 6.79 8.75
C ILE A 2 -9.19 8.17 8.18
N PRO A 3 -8.18 8.85 8.77
CA PRO A 3 -7.69 10.12 8.23
C PRO A 3 -7.26 10.02 6.76
N ILE A 4 -7.11 11.18 6.10
CA ILE A 4 -6.55 11.24 4.75
C ILE A 4 -5.10 10.74 4.81
N THR A 5 -4.76 9.87 3.87
CA THR A 5 -3.47 9.19 3.73
C THR A 5 -2.94 9.41 2.31
N PRO A 6 -2.38 10.60 2.04
CA PRO A 6 -2.09 11.05 0.69
C PRO A 6 -1.01 10.21 0.00
N GLU A 7 -0.04 9.66 0.73
CA GLU A 7 1.00 8.82 0.12
C GLU A 7 0.48 7.44 -0.20
N LEU A 8 -0.41 6.89 0.63
CA LEU A 8 -1.10 5.66 0.29
C LEU A 8 -2.05 5.86 -0.90
N ASP A 9 -2.74 7.01 -0.98
CA ASP A 9 -3.56 7.38 -2.13
C ASP A 9 -2.71 7.43 -3.42
N LEU A 10 -1.55 8.08 -3.37
CA LEU A 10 -0.61 8.17 -4.52
C LEU A 10 -0.01 6.80 -4.89
N CYS A 11 0.35 5.99 -3.90
CA CYS A 11 0.89 4.65 -4.10
C CYS A 11 -0.13 3.75 -4.84
N ILE A 12 -1.38 3.71 -4.35
CA ILE A 12 -2.42 2.86 -4.95
C ILE A 12 -2.80 3.38 -6.33
N LEU A 13 -3.13 4.66 -6.48
CA LEU A 13 -3.60 5.19 -7.76
C LEU A 13 -2.50 5.28 -8.82
N GLY A 14 -1.25 5.51 -8.39
CA GLY A 14 -0.10 5.66 -9.27
C GLY A 14 0.59 4.36 -9.65
N THR A 15 0.51 3.32 -8.80
CA THR A 15 1.25 2.07 -9.01
C THR A 15 0.42 0.82 -8.80
N PHE A 16 -0.36 0.72 -7.73
CA PHE A 16 -1.12 -0.49 -7.39
C PHE A 16 -2.58 -0.46 -7.84
N ASN A 17 -2.84 0.20 -8.97
CA ASN A 17 -4.14 0.20 -9.63
C ASN A 17 -4.31 -1.07 -10.48
N GLN A 18 -5.37 -1.13 -11.30
CA GLN A 18 -5.65 -2.29 -12.14
C GLN A 18 -4.53 -2.68 -13.13
N ASP A 19 -3.63 -1.74 -13.46
CA ASP A 19 -2.54 -1.92 -14.40
C ASP A 19 -1.18 -2.10 -13.68
N PHE A 20 -1.17 -2.51 -12.40
CA PHE A 20 0.06 -2.60 -11.60
C PHE A 20 1.14 -3.47 -12.25
N ASP A 21 0.74 -4.53 -12.94
CA ASP A 21 1.62 -5.47 -13.64
C ASP A 21 2.32 -4.80 -14.84
N VAL A 22 1.59 -3.95 -15.56
CA VAL A 22 2.14 -3.13 -16.65
C VAL A 22 3.05 -2.03 -16.11
N ILE A 23 2.69 -1.40 -14.99
CA ILE A 23 3.44 -0.29 -14.39
C ILE A 23 4.77 -0.77 -13.80
N THR A 24 4.73 -1.89 -13.05
CA THR A 24 5.90 -2.40 -12.31
C THR A 24 6.65 -3.50 -13.06
N GLY A 25 6.04 -4.13 -14.06
CA GLY A 25 6.56 -5.33 -14.70
C GLY A 25 6.49 -6.60 -13.83
N ALA A 26 5.85 -6.53 -12.66
CA ALA A 26 5.71 -7.64 -11.74
C ALA A 26 4.53 -8.55 -12.10
N ASN A 27 4.60 -9.83 -11.73
CA ASN A 27 3.50 -10.78 -11.95
C ASN A 27 2.62 -10.96 -10.71
N THR A 28 3.07 -10.46 -9.56
CA THR A 28 2.39 -10.57 -8.27
C THR A 28 2.43 -9.24 -7.52
N ILE A 29 1.51 -9.05 -6.58
CA ILE A 29 1.46 -7.84 -5.76
C ILE A 29 2.71 -7.76 -4.87
N GLU A 30 3.18 -8.88 -4.33
CA GLU A 30 4.39 -8.93 -3.51
C GLU A 30 5.63 -8.48 -4.30
N GLU A 31 5.79 -8.96 -5.54
CA GLU A 31 6.86 -8.49 -6.43
C GLU A 31 6.71 -7.01 -6.75
N ALA A 32 5.49 -6.53 -7.01
CA ALA A 32 5.22 -5.12 -7.28
C ALA A 32 5.56 -4.22 -6.08
N ILE A 33 5.25 -4.67 -4.85
CA ILE A 33 5.64 -4.01 -3.60
C ILE A 33 7.17 -3.91 -3.51
N GLU A 34 7.89 -5.00 -3.76
CA GLU A 34 9.35 -4.97 -3.74
C GLU A 34 9.94 -4.03 -4.80
N VAL A 35 9.38 -3.99 -6.01
CA VAL A 35 9.80 -3.03 -7.05
C VAL A 35 9.59 -1.60 -6.55
N TYR A 36 8.38 -1.26 -6.12
CA TYR A 36 8.05 0.08 -5.63
C TYR A 36 8.95 0.49 -4.45
N VAL A 37 9.13 -0.39 -3.47
CA VAL A 37 9.95 -0.12 -2.29
C VAL A 37 11.41 0.11 -2.68
N ASN A 38 11.95 -0.66 -3.62
CA ASN A 38 13.34 -0.49 -4.05
C ASN A 38 13.56 0.79 -4.86
N GLU A 39 12.59 1.20 -5.68
CA GLU A 39 12.69 2.38 -6.55
C GLU A 39 12.36 3.70 -5.83
N SER A 40 11.61 3.64 -4.73
CA SER A 40 11.23 4.83 -3.95
C SER A 40 12.37 5.38 -3.10
N THR A 41 12.34 6.70 -2.86
CA THR A 41 13.28 7.35 -1.95
C THR A 41 12.95 7.00 -0.50
N ASP A 42 13.96 7.07 0.39
CA ASP A 42 13.74 6.79 1.82
C ASP A 42 12.72 7.76 2.44
N GLU A 43 12.68 9.02 1.98
CA GLU A 43 11.72 10.02 2.44
C GLU A 43 10.27 9.62 2.08
N ASP A 44 10.04 9.25 0.82
CA ASP A 44 8.71 8.81 0.36
C ASP A 44 8.25 7.56 1.12
N LEU A 45 9.15 6.61 1.35
CA LEU A 45 8.85 5.40 2.11
C LEU A 45 8.52 5.69 3.57
N GLN A 46 9.18 6.64 4.22
CA GLN A 46 8.83 7.05 5.59
C GLN A 46 7.44 7.69 5.67
N LEU A 47 7.04 8.46 4.65
CA LEU A 47 5.72 9.07 4.61
C LEU A 47 4.64 8.00 4.35
N LEU A 48 4.85 7.13 3.37
CA LEU A 48 3.95 6.01 3.09
C LEU A 48 3.81 5.06 4.28
N LYS A 49 4.91 4.77 4.99
CA LYS A 49 4.89 3.94 6.21
C LYS A 49 3.97 4.52 7.27
N LYS A 50 3.99 5.84 7.49
CA LYS A 50 3.08 6.51 8.45
C LYS A 50 1.62 6.36 8.05
N ASP A 51 1.32 6.49 6.76
CA ASP A 51 -0.04 6.28 6.24
C ASP A 51 -0.52 4.84 6.46
N ILE A 52 0.35 3.85 6.19
CA ILE A 52 0.06 2.44 6.45
C ILE A 52 -0.17 2.19 7.95
N GLU A 53 0.69 2.75 8.82
CA GLU A 53 0.55 2.63 10.27
C GLU A 53 -0.78 3.16 10.77
N ILE A 54 -1.28 4.28 10.21
CA ILE A 54 -2.61 4.80 10.52
C ILE A 54 -3.69 3.74 10.25
N PHE A 55 -3.68 3.09 9.09
CA PHE A 55 -4.65 2.03 8.79
C PHE A 55 -4.50 0.82 9.73
N LEU A 56 -3.26 0.41 10.03
CA LEU A 56 -3.01 -0.75 10.88
C LEU A 56 -3.41 -0.56 12.36
N THR A 57 -3.74 0.66 12.80
CA THR A 57 -4.35 0.91 14.12
C THR A 57 -5.85 0.59 14.19
N HIS A 58 -6.51 0.38 13.06
CA HIS A 58 -7.95 0.15 12.97
C HIS A 58 -8.29 -1.34 12.81
N ASP A 59 -9.55 -1.69 13.06
CA ASP A 59 -9.99 -3.07 12.87
C ASP A 59 -10.20 -3.42 11.39
N GLU A 60 -10.31 -4.73 11.10
CA GLU A 60 -10.41 -5.23 9.73
C GLU A 60 -11.67 -4.73 8.99
N ASN A 61 -12.79 -4.54 9.69
CA ASN A 61 -14.02 -4.07 9.05
C ASN A 61 -13.92 -2.58 8.69
N GLU A 62 -13.27 -1.78 9.54
CA GLU A 62 -12.99 -0.38 9.25
C GLU A 62 -12.06 -0.24 8.04
N ILE A 63 -10.99 -1.04 7.97
CA ILE A 63 -10.07 -1.06 6.82
C ILE A 63 -10.82 -1.46 5.54
N LYS A 64 -11.60 -2.54 5.58
CA LYS A 64 -12.41 -3.01 4.43
C LYS A 64 -13.34 -1.90 3.93
N LYS A 65 -14.04 -1.25 4.85
CA LYS A 65 -14.96 -0.17 4.50
C LYS A 65 -14.22 0.97 3.78
N GLU A 66 -13.12 1.44 4.32
CA GLU A 66 -12.35 2.56 3.73
C GLU A 66 -11.78 2.19 2.36
N PHE A 67 -11.25 0.97 2.19
CA PHE A 67 -10.78 0.51 0.88
C PHE A 67 -11.92 0.41 -0.14
N SER A 68 -13.11 -0.03 0.29
CA SER A 68 -14.29 -0.10 -0.59
C SER A 68 -14.83 1.27 -1.01
N GLU A 69 -14.58 2.31 -0.22
CA GLU A 69 -15.04 3.67 -0.50
C GLU A 69 -14.01 4.47 -1.31
N ARG A 70 -12.71 4.31 -1.01
CA ARG A 70 -11.62 5.13 -1.57
C ARG A 70 -11.02 4.53 -2.84
N TRP A 71 -10.88 3.20 -2.90
CA TRP A 71 -10.24 2.49 -4.03
C TRP A 71 -11.06 1.26 -4.47
N PRO A 72 -12.35 1.41 -4.80
CA PRO A 72 -13.27 0.28 -5.04
C PRO A 72 -12.86 -0.66 -6.17
N ASN A 73 -12.01 -0.21 -7.08
CA ASN A 73 -11.65 -0.93 -8.30
C ASN A 73 -10.19 -1.39 -8.32
N ASP A 74 -9.37 -0.98 -7.35
CA ASP A 74 -7.91 -1.13 -7.40
C ASP A 74 -7.44 -2.25 -6.48
N ILE A 75 -7.79 -2.16 -5.19
CA ILE A 75 -7.46 -3.18 -4.19
C ILE A 75 -8.74 -3.75 -3.61
N SER A 76 -8.89 -5.08 -3.69
CA SER A 76 -9.99 -5.79 -3.05
C SER A 76 -10.02 -5.47 -1.55
N PRO A 77 -11.16 -4.98 -1.01
CA PRO A 77 -11.31 -4.73 0.44
C PRO A 77 -10.94 -5.94 1.29
N GLU A 78 -11.26 -7.15 0.83
CA GLU A 78 -10.95 -8.40 1.54
C GLU A 78 -9.44 -8.66 1.67
N PHE A 79 -8.65 -8.11 0.77
CA PHE A 79 -7.19 -8.24 0.76
C PHE A 79 -6.47 -7.03 1.38
N ALA A 80 -7.19 -5.93 1.66
CA ALA A 80 -6.61 -4.65 2.07
C ALA A 80 -5.65 -4.74 3.27
N LYS A 81 -6.01 -5.50 4.31
CA LYS A 81 -5.17 -5.65 5.50
C LYS A 81 -3.88 -6.43 5.21
N GLU A 82 -3.96 -7.45 4.36
CA GLU A 82 -2.80 -8.23 3.95
C GLU A 82 -1.88 -7.39 3.06
N PHE A 83 -2.44 -6.66 2.09
CA PHE A 83 -1.73 -5.69 1.27
C PHE A 83 -0.91 -4.70 2.13
N LEU A 84 -1.56 -4.05 3.11
CA LEU A 84 -0.91 -3.11 4.03
C LEU A 84 0.22 -3.78 4.84
N ALA A 85 -0.01 -5.02 5.32
CA ALA A 85 0.99 -5.75 6.09
C ALA A 85 2.21 -6.16 5.26
N LEU A 86 2.01 -6.60 4.02
CA LEU A 86 3.08 -6.92 3.07
C LEU A 86 3.92 -5.68 2.77
N PHE A 87 3.27 -4.55 2.52
CA PHE A 87 3.94 -3.28 2.26
C PHE A 87 4.76 -2.81 3.46
N TYR A 88 4.16 -2.84 4.66
CA TYR A 88 4.84 -2.48 5.90
C TYR A 88 6.07 -3.36 6.14
N ALA A 89 5.95 -4.67 5.93
CA ALA A 89 7.07 -5.60 6.07
C ALA A 89 8.19 -5.30 5.06
N SER A 90 7.85 -5.00 3.81
CA SER A 90 8.83 -4.67 2.77
C SER A 90 9.62 -3.39 3.11
N ILE A 91 8.95 -2.31 3.51
CA ILE A 91 9.61 -1.06 3.92
C ILE A 91 10.58 -1.31 5.08
N ASN A 92 10.15 -2.01 6.12
CA ASN A 92 11.00 -2.31 7.27
C ASN A 92 12.21 -3.19 6.91
N ARG A 93 12.09 -4.08 5.92
CA ARG A 93 13.26 -4.86 5.45
C ARG A 93 14.29 -3.95 4.78
N LYS A 94 13.87 -3.01 3.93
CA LYS A 94 14.77 -2.05 3.27
C LYS A 94 15.51 -1.18 4.28
N GLU A 95 14.86 -0.73 5.36
CA GLU A 95 15.49 0.06 6.43
C GLU A 95 16.59 -0.70 7.20
N THR A 96 16.60 -2.03 7.14
CA THR A 96 17.59 -2.87 7.86
C THR A 96 18.81 -3.25 7.02
N LEU A 97 18.86 -2.84 5.75
CA LEU A 97 19.96 -3.08 4.80
C LEU A 97 20.94 -1.90 4.77
#